data_AF-A0A1A8EP89-F1
#
_entry.id   AF-A0A1A8EP89-F1
#
_cell.length_a   1.000
_cell.length_b   1.000
_cell.length_c   1.000
_cell.angle_alpha   90.00
_cell.angle_beta   90.00
_cell.angle_gamma   90.00
#
_symmetry.space_group_name_H-M   'P 1'
#
loop_
_entity.id
_entity.type
_entity.pdbx_description
1 polymer ?
#
loop_
_entity_poly.entity_id
_entity_poly.type
_entity_poly.pdbx_seq_one_letter_code
_entity_poly.pdbx_strand_id
1 'polypeptide(L)'
;MRVRIHVLLLVLHLAMLLPVRPAGPARIRKKATRRRSCLDLPEELLEQMFGRLSVGVMSAFHHALQLEPQDQLNISCPDAGRVQTDSKTRLPVNLLSISPWAYRVSYDPGRYPRYIPEAYCLCKGCLLGAEGERYHSTPVYAPSVILKRTGSCVGGRYSYSEVYVSVAVGCTCVSQDEKHGDGLSSLEGGEPKNRPIHSAGGKARRRLRDVDLSHTVV
;
A
#
# COMPACT_ATOMS: atom_id res chain seq x y z
N MET A 1 -95.02 -1.81 13.28
CA MET A 1 -94.22 -2.65 12.35
C MET A 1 -93.56 -1.85 11.22
N ARG A 2 -94.24 -0.87 10.61
CA ARG A 2 -93.69 -0.04 9.50
C ARG A 2 -92.42 0.78 9.85
N VAL A 3 -92.31 1.31 11.06
CA VAL A 3 -91.14 2.09 11.50
C VAL A 3 -89.87 1.24 11.62
N ARG A 4 -89.98 -0.01 12.12
CA ARG A 4 -88.84 -0.93 12.25
C ARG A 4 -88.27 -1.34 10.88
N ILE A 5 -89.14 -1.45 9.87
CA ILE A 5 -88.75 -1.79 8.51
C ILE A 5 -88.02 -0.61 7.85
N HIS A 6 -88.49 0.62 8.03
CA HIS A 6 -87.78 1.80 7.52
C HIS A 6 -86.42 2.02 8.18
N VAL A 7 -86.29 1.76 9.47
CA VAL A 7 -84.99 1.84 10.17
C VAL A 7 -84.02 0.78 9.63
N LEU A 8 -84.47 -0.46 9.41
CA LEU A 8 -83.65 -1.51 8.81
C LEU A 8 -83.19 -1.16 7.37
N LEU A 9 -84.09 -0.60 6.56
CA LEU A 9 -83.76 -0.18 5.20
C LEU A 9 -82.78 1.00 5.17
N LEU A 10 -82.90 1.96 6.09
CA LEU A 10 -81.94 3.06 6.24
C LEU A 10 -80.56 2.56 6.67
N VAL A 11 -80.48 1.62 7.62
CA VAL A 11 -79.20 1.03 8.05
C VAL A 11 -78.54 0.25 6.91
N LEU A 12 -79.32 -0.50 6.12
CA LEU A 12 -78.80 -1.20 4.92
C LEU A 12 -78.31 -0.24 3.84
N HIS A 13 -79.01 0.88 3.60
CA HIS A 13 -78.55 1.91 2.68
C HIS A 13 -77.29 2.64 3.17
N LEU A 14 -77.18 2.95 4.47
CA LEU A 14 -75.95 3.52 5.03
C LEU A 14 -74.77 2.54 4.99
N ALA A 15 -75.00 1.24 5.17
CA ALA A 15 -73.95 0.22 5.07
C ALA A 15 -73.43 0.05 3.62
N MET A 16 -74.29 0.22 2.62
CA MET A 16 -73.92 0.17 1.19
C MET A 16 -73.19 1.42 0.69
N LEU A 17 -73.21 2.52 1.47
CA LEU A 17 -72.52 3.77 1.15
C LEU A 17 -71.12 3.88 1.77
N LEU A 18 -70.65 2.86 2.50
CA LEU A 18 -69.26 2.82 2.97
C LEU A 18 -68.34 2.41 1.81
N PRO A 19 -67.47 3.31 1.32
CA PRO A 19 -66.55 2.96 0.24
C PRO A 19 -65.56 1.92 0.76
N VAL A 20 -65.56 0.75 0.14
CA VAL A 20 -64.50 -0.25 0.31
C VAL A 20 -63.20 0.43 -0.08
N ARG A 21 -62.35 0.71 0.92
CA ARG A 21 -61.00 1.22 0.67
C ARG A 21 -60.26 0.20 -0.19
N PRO A 22 -59.78 0.56 -1.39
CA PRO A 22 -58.90 -0.33 -2.11
C PRO A 22 -57.61 -0.42 -1.31
N ALA A 23 -57.23 -1.64 -0.92
CA ALA A 23 -55.91 -1.92 -0.41
C ALA A 23 -54.91 -1.51 -1.52
N GLY A 24 -54.24 -0.38 -1.32
CA GLY A 24 -53.18 0.06 -2.21
C GLY A 24 -52.12 -1.05 -2.35
N PRO A 25 -51.45 -1.16 -3.50
CA PRO A 25 -50.46 -2.20 -3.71
C PRO A 25 -49.43 -2.12 -2.59
N ALA A 26 -49.26 -3.22 -1.86
CA ALA A 26 -48.18 -3.36 -0.92
C ALA A 26 -46.90 -3.08 -1.69
N ARG A 27 -46.28 -1.92 -1.45
CA ARG A 27 -44.94 -1.65 -1.93
C ARG A 27 -44.08 -2.72 -1.29
N ILE A 28 -43.73 -3.76 -2.05
CA ILE A 28 -42.63 -4.65 -1.71
C ILE A 28 -41.45 -3.71 -1.60
N ARG A 29 -41.13 -3.33 -0.37
CA ARG A 29 -39.92 -2.61 -0.02
C ARG A 29 -38.84 -3.55 -0.52
N LYS A 30 -38.32 -3.29 -1.72
CA LYS A 30 -37.16 -3.98 -2.27
C LYS A 30 -36.10 -3.78 -1.21
N LYS A 31 -35.93 -4.78 -0.35
CA LYS A 31 -34.90 -4.79 0.67
C LYS A 31 -33.65 -4.72 -0.16
N ALA A 32 -33.04 -3.53 -0.21
CA ALA A 32 -31.81 -3.31 -0.92
C ALA A 32 -30.91 -4.46 -0.50
N THR A 33 -30.62 -5.35 -1.44
CA THR A 33 -29.68 -6.44 -1.23
C THR A 33 -28.38 -5.72 -0.96
N ARG A 34 -28.08 -5.53 0.33
CA ARG A 34 -26.80 -5.02 0.81
C ARG A 34 -25.78 -5.91 0.13
N ARG A 35 -25.14 -5.43 -0.94
CA ARG A 35 -24.07 -6.16 -1.63
C ARG A 35 -23.13 -6.56 -0.52
N ARG A 36 -23.02 -7.87 -0.25
CA ARG A 36 -22.11 -8.35 0.79
C ARG A 36 -20.73 -7.87 0.35
N SER A 37 -20.06 -7.12 1.23
CA SER A 37 -18.66 -6.77 1.02
C SER A 37 -17.86 -8.07 0.90
N CYS A 38 -16.91 -8.09 -0.01
CA CYS A 38 -16.06 -9.27 -0.17
C CYS A 38 -15.23 -9.46 1.09
N LEU A 39 -14.89 -10.72 1.37
CA LEU A 39 -14.04 -11.07 2.50
C LEU A 39 -12.58 -11.10 2.07
N ASP A 40 -11.67 -10.96 3.02
CA ASP A 40 -10.24 -11.13 2.74
C ASP A 40 -9.94 -12.62 2.45
N LEU A 41 -8.80 -12.87 1.80
CA LEU A 41 -8.23 -14.22 1.79
C LEU A 41 -7.88 -14.63 3.23
N PRO A 42 -7.92 -15.95 3.55
CA PRO A 42 -7.34 -16.45 4.79
C PRO A 42 -5.90 -15.93 4.94
N GLU A 43 -5.54 -15.52 6.15
CA GLU A 43 -4.24 -14.88 6.41
C GLU A 43 -3.11 -15.84 6.03
N GLU A 44 -3.26 -17.14 6.33
CA GLU A 44 -2.29 -18.21 6.02
C GLU A 44 -1.93 -18.27 4.53
N LEU A 45 -2.93 -18.05 3.66
CA LEU A 45 -2.72 -18.04 2.22
C LEU A 45 -1.99 -16.78 1.75
N LEU A 46 -2.28 -15.62 2.38
CA LEU A 46 -1.55 -14.38 2.11
C LEU A 46 -0.09 -14.50 2.58
N GLU A 47 0.17 -15.11 3.73
CA GLU A 47 1.53 -15.34 4.23
C GLU A 47 2.30 -16.25 3.28
N GLN A 48 1.66 -17.31 2.79
CA GLN A 48 2.27 -18.23 1.82
C GLN A 48 2.57 -17.54 0.49
N MET A 49 1.65 -16.73 -0.05
CA MET A 49 1.88 -15.96 -1.27
C MET A 49 3.02 -14.97 -1.09
N PHE A 50 2.97 -14.19 -0.02
CA PHE A 50 3.99 -13.20 0.31
C PHE A 50 5.36 -13.85 0.53
N GLY A 51 5.42 -14.93 1.30
CA GLY A 51 6.65 -15.67 1.59
C GLY A 51 7.37 -16.16 0.34
N ARG A 52 6.65 -16.51 -0.73
CA ARG A 52 7.22 -16.89 -2.04
C ARG A 52 7.82 -15.70 -2.79
N LEU A 53 7.27 -14.51 -2.62
CA LEU A 53 7.72 -13.27 -3.27
C LEU A 53 8.87 -12.61 -2.51
N SER A 54 8.90 -12.78 -1.20
CA SER A 54 9.84 -12.13 -0.30
C SER A 54 11.08 -12.98 0.04
N VAL A 55 11.28 -14.12 -0.65
CA VAL A 55 12.44 -15.00 -0.45
C VAL A 55 13.72 -14.18 -0.71
N GLY A 56 14.59 -14.08 0.32
CA GLY A 56 15.82 -13.28 0.28
C GLY A 56 15.71 -11.87 0.87
N VAL A 57 14.51 -11.38 1.20
CA VAL A 57 14.27 -10.01 1.74
C VAL A 57 13.70 -10.03 3.17
N MET A 58 13.24 -11.20 3.66
CA MET A 58 12.63 -11.40 4.98
C MET A 58 13.59 -11.54 6.16
N SER A 59 14.73 -10.84 6.13
CA SER A 59 15.61 -10.72 7.30
C SER A 59 15.65 -9.32 7.90
N ALA A 60 15.29 -8.27 7.15
CA ALA A 60 15.46 -6.89 7.61
C ALA A 60 14.39 -6.41 8.61
N PHE A 61 13.17 -6.95 8.55
CA PHE A 61 12.02 -6.39 9.29
C PHE A 61 11.60 -7.19 10.52
N HIS A 62 12.13 -8.40 10.71
CA HIS A 62 11.67 -9.26 11.80
C HIS A 62 11.94 -8.63 13.17
N HIS A 63 13.08 -7.96 13.33
CA HIS A 63 13.41 -7.24 14.56
C HIS A 63 12.61 -5.94 14.76
N ALA A 64 12.19 -5.27 13.68
CA ALA A 64 11.38 -4.05 13.77
C ALA A 64 9.92 -4.35 14.15
N LEU A 65 9.40 -5.52 13.77
CA LEU A 65 8.07 -6.00 14.15
C LEU A 65 8.05 -6.69 15.52
N GLN A 66 9.22 -7.14 16.01
CA GLN A 66 9.42 -7.66 17.38
C GLN A 66 9.64 -6.56 18.41
N LEU A 67 9.80 -5.31 17.98
CA LEU A 67 9.64 -4.20 18.89
C LEU A 67 8.22 -4.35 19.43
N GLU A 68 8.10 -4.70 20.72
CA GLU A 68 6.90 -4.38 21.46
C GLU A 68 6.52 -2.93 21.11
N PRO A 69 5.25 -2.52 21.16
CA PRO A 69 4.90 -1.12 21.15
C PRO A 69 5.51 -0.52 22.42
N GLN A 70 6.82 -0.28 22.39
CA GLN A 70 7.65 0.10 23.51
C GLN A 70 7.54 1.60 23.61
N ASP A 71 6.29 1.93 23.94
CA ASP A 71 5.69 3.22 24.09
C ASP A 71 5.90 4.13 22.88
N GLN A 72 4.92 4.97 22.65
CA GLN A 72 5.19 6.25 22.00
C GLN A 72 6.07 7.07 22.96
N LEU A 73 7.26 6.57 23.32
CA LEU A 73 8.29 7.39 23.91
C LEU A 73 8.48 8.50 22.89
N ASN A 74 8.36 9.75 23.34
CA ASN A 74 8.71 10.93 22.56
C ASN A 74 10.24 10.91 22.34
N ILE A 75 10.71 9.91 21.60
CA ILE A 75 12.10 9.71 21.22
C ILE A 75 12.38 10.88 20.29
N SER A 76 13.13 11.82 20.83
CA SER A 76 13.61 13.00 20.14
C SER A 76 15.07 12.76 19.73
N CYS A 77 15.61 13.68 18.93
CA CYS A 77 17.04 13.65 18.63
C CYS A 77 17.85 13.62 19.94
N PRO A 78 18.65 12.57 20.19
CA PRO A 78 19.46 12.50 21.40
C PRO A 78 20.57 13.56 21.30
N ASP A 79 20.82 14.24 22.40
CA ASP A 79 21.93 15.19 22.48
C ASP A 79 23.25 14.41 22.51
N ALA A 80 24.18 14.74 21.61
CA ALA A 80 25.44 14.01 21.41
C ALA A 80 26.28 13.88 22.71
N GLY A 81 26.04 14.75 23.70
CA GLY A 81 26.72 14.75 25.00
C GLY A 81 26.01 14.01 26.15
N ARG A 82 24.81 13.44 25.96
CA ARG A 82 23.99 12.87 27.05
C ARG A 82 23.62 11.39 26.92
N VAL A 83 24.42 10.59 26.21
CA VAL A 83 24.35 9.14 26.38
C VAL A 83 25.01 8.77 27.72
N GLN A 84 24.37 9.15 28.84
CA GLN A 84 24.68 8.58 30.14
C GLN A 84 24.23 7.13 30.09
N THR A 85 25.19 6.25 29.81
CA THR A 85 25.00 4.82 29.90
C THR A 85 24.80 4.46 31.36
N ASP A 86 23.55 4.33 31.80
CA ASP A 86 23.29 3.43 32.91
C ASP A 86 23.64 2.02 32.41
N SER A 87 24.69 1.45 32.99
CA SER A 87 25.56 0.39 32.43
C SER A 87 24.92 -0.99 32.20
N LYS A 88 23.58 -1.08 32.12
CA LYS A 88 22.85 -2.36 32.10
C LYS A 88 22.10 -2.65 30.80
N THR A 89 21.86 -1.68 29.92
CA THR A 89 20.97 -1.89 28.75
C THR A 89 21.72 -1.63 27.44
N ARG A 90 21.98 -2.69 26.65
CA ARG A 90 22.50 -2.53 25.28
C ARG A 90 21.44 -1.82 24.44
N LEU A 91 21.72 -0.58 24.02
CA LEU A 91 20.86 0.16 23.12
C LEU A 91 20.81 -0.50 21.73
N PRO A 92 19.67 -0.43 21.02
CA PRO A 92 19.56 -0.97 19.68
C PRO A 92 20.33 -0.12 18.65
N VAL A 93 20.69 -0.72 17.52
CA VAL A 93 21.54 -0.10 16.48
C VAL A 93 21.01 1.25 15.98
N ASN A 94 19.69 1.41 15.91
CA ASN A 94 19.03 2.63 15.43
C ASN A 94 19.28 3.84 16.34
N LEU A 95 19.55 3.64 17.64
CA LEU A 95 19.88 4.71 18.59
C LEU A 95 21.40 4.94 18.73
N LEU A 96 22.22 3.97 18.31
CA LEU A 96 23.69 4.08 18.32
C LEU A 96 24.25 4.71 17.04
N SER A 97 23.42 4.89 16.01
CA SER A 97 23.80 5.50 14.75
C SER A 97 24.12 7.00 14.90
N ILE A 98 25.04 7.50 14.07
CA ILE A 98 25.31 8.94 13.91
C ILE A 98 24.10 9.70 13.34
N SER A 99 23.21 9.00 12.65
CA SER A 99 21.94 9.51 12.11
C SER A 99 20.83 8.63 12.69
N PRO A 100 20.45 8.83 13.97
CA PRO A 100 19.57 7.91 14.67
C PRO A 100 18.13 7.99 14.12
N TRP A 101 17.42 6.86 14.19
CA TRP A 101 16.06 6.73 13.68
C TRP A 101 15.15 5.97 14.64
N ALA A 102 13.85 6.20 14.47
CA ALA A 102 12.79 5.41 15.09
C ALA A 102 11.85 4.89 13.99
N TYR A 103 10.97 3.96 14.35
CA TYR A 103 9.99 3.40 13.41
C TYR A 103 8.60 3.92 13.73
N ARG A 104 7.82 4.20 12.69
CA ARG A 104 6.37 4.36 12.75
C ARG A 104 5.73 3.19 12.01
N VAL A 105 4.63 2.67 12.51
CA VAL A 105 3.94 1.55 11.86
C VAL A 105 2.82 2.08 10.96
N SER A 106 2.97 1.86 9.65
CA SER A 106 1.95 2.15 8.64
C SER A 106 0.95 1.00 8.58
N TYR A 107 -0.31 1.27 8.90
CA TYR A 107 -1.41 0.32 8.80
C TYR A 107 -2.26 0.57 7.55
N ASP A 108 -2.53 -0.48 6.79
CA ASP A 108 -3.46 -0.45 5.67
C ASP A 108 -4.17 -1.80 5.54
N PRO A 109 -5.50 -1.86 5.72
CA PRO A 109 -6.24 -3.11 5.60
C PRO A 109 -6.26 -3.62 4.15
N GLY A 110 -6.00 -2.76 3.17
CA GLY A 110 -5.97 -3.05 1.74
C GLY A 110 -4.73 -3.78 1.25
N ARG A 111 -3.78 -4.14 2.12
CA ARG A 111 -2.56 -4.86 1.73
C ARG A 111 -2.15 -5.93 2.74
N TYR A 112 -1.26 -6.82 2.32
CA TYR A 112 -0.54 -7.75 3.18
C TYR A 112 0.99 -7.60 2.94
N PRO A 113 1.83 -7.48 3.99
CA PRO A 113 1.44 -7.38 5.40
C PRO A 113 0.71 -6.06 5.70
N ARG A 114 -0.29 -6.12 6.59
CA ARG A 114 -1.13 -4.95 6.94
C ARG A 114 -0.35 -3.87 7.66
N TYR A 115 0.67 -4.26 8.41
CA TYR A 115 1.54 -3.40 9.19
C TYR A 115 2.93 -3.39 8.56
N ILE A 116 3.45 -2.20 8.25
CA ILE A 116 4.80 -2.01 7.72
C ILE A 116 5.51 -0.99 8.61
N PRO A 117 6.65 -1.33 9.24
CA PRO A 117 7.45 -0.37 9.97
C PRO A 117 8.26 0.49 9.00
N GLU A 118 8.07 1.81 9.06
CA GLU A 118 8.81 2.81 8.28
C GLU A 118 9.71 3.61 9.20
N ALA A 119 11.00 3.67 8.87
CA ALA A 119 11.96 4.48 9.59
C ALA A 119 11.73 5.97 9.36
N TYR A 120 12.02 6.77 10.39
CA TYR A 120 12.13 8.23 10.29
C TYR A 120 13.30 8.73 11.13
N CYS A 121 14.00 9.73 10.61
CA CYS A 121 15.18 10.27 11.26
C CYS A 121 14.76 11.13 12.45
N LEU A 122 15.44 10.95 13.58
CA LEU A 122 15.17 11.70 14.81
C LEU A 122 15.80 13.10 14.76
N CYS A 123 16.93 13.22 14.08
CA CYS A 123 17.72 14.44 13.96
C CYS A 123 17.62 15.03 12.55
N LYS A 124 17.77 16.35 12.41
CA LYS A 124 17.93 17.02 11.11
C LYS A 124 19.38 16.92 10.60
N GLY A 125 20.35 17.15 11.49
CA GLY A 125 21.77 16.94 11.24
C GLY A 125 22.22 15.56 11.69
N CYS A 126 23.53 15.34 11.74
CA CYS A 126 24.14 14.12 12.25
C CYS A 126 24.88 14.38 13.57
N LEU A 127 25.01 13.35 14.41
CA LEU A 127 25.69 13.40 15.70
C LEU A 127 27.22 13.28 15.53
N LEU A 128 27.80 14.26 14.83
CA LEU A 128 29.23 14.39 14.53
C LEU A 128 29.88 15.55 15.31
N GLY A 129 29.35 15.88 16.50
CA GLY A 129 29.80 17.04 17.28
C GLY A 129 29.55 18.37 16.57
N ALA A 130 30.48 19.32 16.69
CA ALA A 130 30.34 20.68 16.14
C ALA A 130 30.20 20.74 14.61
N GLU A 131 30.63 19.70 13.90
CA GLU A 131 30.57 19.61 12.43
C GLU A 131 29.24 19.01 11.92
N GLY A 132 28.36 18.57 12.83
CA GLY A 132 27.09 17.92 12.50
C GLY A 132 26.13 18.78 11.66
N GLU A 133 26.24 20.10 11.76
CA GLU A 133 25.43 21.08 11.03
C GLU A 133 25.76 21.15 9.53
N ARG A 134 26.86 20.56 9.07
CA ARG A 134 27.20 20.45 7.62
C ARG A 134 26.62 19.20 6.95
N TYR A 135 25.95 18.36 7.73
CA TYR A 135 25.39 17.10 7.27
C TYR A 135 23.89 17.06 7.53
N HIS A 136 23.19 16.17 6.83
CA HIS A 136 21.79 15.87 7.06
C HIS A 136 21.56 14.38 7.26
N SER A 137 20.72 14.07 8.24
CA SER A 137 20.17 12.74 8.38
C SER A 137 19.08 12.54 7.34
N THR A 138 19.25 11.57 6.44
CA THR A 138 18.32 11.26 5.34
C THR A 138 17.85 9.81 5.45
N PRO A 139 16.56 9.52 5.23
CA PRO A 139 16.06 8.15 5.24
C PRO A 139 16.67 7.32 4.10
N VAL A 140 17.03 6.07 4.42
CA VAL A 140 17.48 5.07 3.45
C VAL A 140 16.29 4.19 3.08
N TYR A 141 16.05 4.05 1.78
CA TYR A 141 14.92 3.28 1.25
C TYR A 141 15.37 1.93 0.70
N ALA A 142 14.58 0.89 0.96
CA ALA A 142 14.73 -0.43 0.38
C ALA A 142 13.46 -0.85 -0.39
N PRO A 143 13.60 -1.54 -1.54
CA PRO A 143 12.45 -2.11 -2.23
C PRO A 143 11.86 -3.26 -1.41
N SER A 144 10.55 -3.23 -1.22
CA SER A 144 9.78 -4.27 -0.53
C SER A 144 8.56 -4.67 -1.36
N VAL A 145 8.23 -5.96 -1.39
CA VAL A 145 7.02 -6.46 -2.05
C VAL A 145 5.84 -6.40 -1.08
N ILE A 146 4.65 -6.09 -1.58
CA ILE A 146 3.38 -6.21 -0.84
C ILE A 146 2.34 -6.90 -1.71
N LEU A 147 1.36 -7.55 -1.09
CA LEU A 147 0.16 -8.03 -1.76
C LEU A 147 -0.94 -6.97 -1.60
N LYS A 148 -1.31 -6.28 -2.67
CA LYS A 148 -2.35 -5.26 -2.67
C LYS A 148 -3.69 -5.87 -3.05
N ARG A 149 -4.72 -5.57 -2.26
CA ARG A 149 -6.10 -5.93 -2.53
C ARG A 149 -6.55 -5.28 -3.84
N THR A 150 -7.08 -6.10 -4.72
CA THR A 150 -7.70 -5.65 -5.97
C THR A 150 -9.21 -5.44 -5.74
N GLY A 151 -9.82 -4.56 -6.52
CA GLY A 151 -11.28 -4.30 -6.43
C GLY A 151 -12.16 -5.46 -6.93
N SER A 152 -11.57 -6.50 -7.52
CA SER A 152 -12.27 -7.68 -8.01
C SER A 152 -12.53 -8.70 -6.91
N CYS A 153 -13.71 -9.30 -6.94
CA CYS A 153 -14.10 -10.34 -6.00
C CYS A 153 -14.34 -11.66 -6.72
N VAL A 154 -13.64 -12.70 -6.30
CA VAL A 154 -13.73 -14.05 -6.85
C VAL A 154 -14.23 -14.96 -5.74
N GLY A 155 -15.36 -15.64 -5.96
CA GLY A 155 -15.95 -16.55 -4.95
C GLY A 155 -16.31 -15.87 -3.62
N GLY A 156 -16.58 -14.55 -3.63
CA GLY A 156 -16.89 -13.78 -2.43
C GLY A 156 -15.67 -13.28 -1.63
N ARG A 157 -14.45 -13.48 -2.14
CA ARG A 157 -13.22 -12.95 -1.55
C ARG A 157 -12.50 -11.98 -2.48
N TYR A 158 -11.78 -11.02 -1.93
CA TYR A 158 -10.94 -10.12 -2.71
C TYR A 158 -9.79 -10.87 -3.36
N SER A 159 -9.44 -10.55 -4.61
CA SER A 159 -8.16 -10.98 -5.18
C SER A 159 -7.03 -10.04 -4.76
N TYR A 160 -5.79 -10.51 -4.82
CA TYR A 160 -4.59 -9.74 -4.46
C TYR A 160 -3.57 -9.80 -5.60
N SER A 161 -2.84 -8.71 -5.81
CA SER A 161 -1.75 -8.60 -6.77
C SER A 161 -0.47 -8.13 -6.08
N GLU A 162 0.69 -8.59 -6.54
CA GLU A 162 1.97 -8.10 -6.05
C GLU A 162 2.25 -6.67 -6.52
N VAL A 163 2.84 -5.86 -5.64
CA VAL A 163 3.31 -4.50 -5.93
C VAL A 163 4.61 -4.27 -5.17
N TYR A 164 5.59 -3.63 -5.81
CA TYR A 164 6.81 -3.19 -5.14
C TYR A 164 6.64 -1.77 -4.61
N VAL A 165 7.02 -1.57 -3.35
CA VAL A 165 6.96 -0.29 -2.66
C VAL A 165 8.33 0.04 -2.06
N SER A 166 8.60 1.33 -1.92
CA SER A 166 9.82 1.82 -1.29
C SER A 166 9.57 2.04 0.20
N VAL A 167 10.27 1.31 1.06
CA VAL A 167 10.11 1.39 2.53
C VAL A 167 11.38 1.96 3.14
N ALA A 168 11.25 2.99 3.97
CA ALA A 168 12.37 3.53 4.72
C ALA A 168 12.80 2.52 5.80
N VAL A 169 14.05 2.06 5.75
CA VAL A 169 14.59 1.02 6.64
C VAL A 169 15.53 1.57 7.72
N GLY A 170 16.01 2.79 7.55
CA GLY A 170 16.88 3.46 8.51
C GLY A 170 17.20 4.88 8.07
N CYS A 171 18.18 5.51 8.70
CA CYS A 171 18.71 6.81 8.30
C CYS A 171 20.23 6.75 8.14
N THR A 172 20.73 7.52 7.19
CA THR A 172 22.16 7.72 6.92
C THR A 172 22.52 9.20 7.01
N CYS A 173 23.82 9.50 7.09
CA CYS A 173 24.35 10.84 7.16
C CYS A 173 24.96 11.24 5.81
N VAL A 174 24.50 12.35 5.23
CA VAL A 174 24.98 12.87 3.94
C VAL A 174 25.43 14.33 4.07
N SER A 175 26.41 14.75 3.29
CA SER A 175 26.90 16.14 3.29
C SER A 175 25.93 17.09 2.59
N GLN A 176 25.76 18.30 3.11
CA GLN A 176 24.88 19.33 2.54
C GLN A 176 25.31 19.86 1.17
N ASP A 177 26.58 19.71 0.81
CA ASP A 177 27.14 20.22 -0.45
C ASP A 177 26.70 19.40 -1.68
N GLU A 178 25.99 18.28 -1.49
CA GLU A 178 25.37 17.51 -2.58
C GLU A 178 24.04 18.17 -3.00
N LYS A 179 24.17 19.30 -3.70
CA LYS A 179 23.07 20.00 -4.36
C LYS A 179 22.30 19.02 -5.27
N HIS A 180 21.00 18.90 -5.03
CA HIS A 180 19.99 18.10 -5.75
C HIS A 180 20.32 17.89 -7.24
N GLY A 181 20.70 16.67 -7.61
CA GLY A 181 20.43 16.17 -8.95
C GLY A 181 18.94 15.88 -9.07
N ASP A 182 18.18 16.87 -9.57
CA ASP A 182 16.83 16.66 -10.09
C ASP A 182 16.83 15.44 -11.03
N GLY A 183 16.12 14.38 -10.63
CA GLY A 183 16.20 13.13 -11.38
C GLY A 183 15.34 11.97 -10.91
N LEU A 184 14.20 12.19 -10.23
CA LEU A 184 13.06 11.24 -10.33
C LEU A 184 11.75 11.89 -9.86
N SER A 185 11.23 12.82 -10.67
CA SER A 185 9.80 13.10 -10.67
C SER A 185 9.03 11.86 -11.17
N SER A 186 8.02 11.44 -10.41
CA SER A 186 6.88 10.64 -10.86
C SER A 186 7.19 9.35 -11.64
N LEU A 187 7.27 8.22 -10.93
CA LEU A 187 6.73 6.97 -11.50
C LEU A 187 5.20 7.03 -11.44
N GLU A 188 4.62 7.92 -12.23
CA GLU A 188 3.22 7.79 -12.63
C GLU A 188 3.14 6.64 -13.63
N GLY A 189 2.22 5.71 -13.35
CA GLY A 189 1.96 4.54 -14.18
C GLY A 189 1.58 4.93 -15.61
N GLY A 190 2.51 4.69 -16.53
CA GLY A 190 2.25 4.70 -17.96
C GLY A 190 1.68 3.36 -18.42
N GLU A 191 0.41 3.36 -18.79
CA GLU A 191 -0.31 2.26 -19.42
C GLU A 191 0.37 1.80 -20.73
N PRO A 192 0.49 0.49 -21.02
CA PRO A 192 1.17 0.02 -22.21
C PRO A 192 0.31 0.23 -23.46
N LYS A 193 0.64 1.28 -24.22
CA LYS A 193 0.04 1.57 -25.52
C LYS A 193 0.62 0.62 -26.58
N ASN A 194 -0.18 -0.35 -26.97
CA ASN A 194 0.07 -1.32 -28.03
C ASN A 194 0.49 -0.61 -29.34
N ARG A 195 1.69 -0.89 -29.88
CA ARG A 195 2.08 -0.49 -31.23
C ARG A 195 2.47 -1.73 -32.05
N PRO A 196 1.83 -1.96 -33.21
CA PRO A 196 2.17 -3.07 -34.08
C PRO A 196 3.42 -2.72 -34.89
N ILE A 197 4.42 -3.60 -34.88
CA ILE A 197 5.56 -3.51 -35.80
C ILE A 197 5.23 -4.35 -37.04
N HIS A 198 4.98 -3.63 -38.13
CA HIS A 198 4.82 -4.16 -39.47
C HIS A 198 6.10 -4.85 -39.94
N SER A 199 5.94 -6.07 -40.46
CA SER A 199 6.96 -6.81 -41.19
C SER A 199 7.14 -6.19 -42.58
N ALA A 200 8.38 -5.85 -42.95
CA ALA A 200 8.75 -5.52 -44.32
C ALA A 200 9.99 -6.34 -44.70
N GLY A 201 9.75 -7.40 -45.48
CA GLY A 201 10.79 -8.13 -46.20
C GLY A 201 11.22 -7.36 -47.46
N GLY A 202 12.50 -7.49 -47.81
CA GLY A 202 13.05 -6.93 -49.05
C GLY A 202 14.46 -7.45 -49.33
N LYS A 203 14.66 -8.03 -50.51
CA LYS A 203 15.75 -8.94 -50.89
C LYS A 203 17.06 -8.24 -51.29
N ALA A 204 18.17 -8.92 -50.95
CA ALA A 204 19.38 -9.23 -51.72
C ALA A 204 19.97 -8.23 -52.74
N ARG A 205 21.28 -7.97 -52.59
CA ARG A 205 22.24 -8.08 -53.72
C ARG A 205 23.68 -8.27 -53.23
N ARG A 206 24.23 -9.46 -53.49
CA ARG A 206 25.69 -9.71 -53.52
C ARG A 206 26.30 -8.94 -54.69
N ARG A 207 27.44 -8.28 -54.46
CA ARG A 207 28.53 -8.21 -55.45
C ARG A 207 29.85 -8.51 -54.75
N LEU A 208 30.40 -9.65 -55.14
CA LEU A 208 31.79 -10.04 -54.98
C LEU A 208 32.64 -9.17 -55.92
N ARG A 209 33.79 -8.68 -55.45
CA ARG A 209 35.00 -8.54 -56.27
C ARG A 209 36.22 -8.50 -55.35
N ASP A 210 37.04 -9.52 -55.54
CA ASP A 210 38.38 -9.78 -55.00
C ASP A 210 39.42 -8.70 -55.35
N VAL A 211 40.62 -8.94 -54.79
CA VAL A 211 41.98 -8.49 -55.13
C VAL A 211 42.53 -7.49 -54.10
N ASP A 212 43.66 -7.66 -53.42
CA ASP A 212 44.62 -8.75 -53.20
C ASP A 212 45.61 -8.25 -52.11
N LEU A 213 46.27 -9.19 -51.43
CA LEU A 213 47.55 -9.16 -50.72
C LEU A 213 48.19 -7.81 -50.32
N SER A 214 48.54 -7.69 -49.03
CA SER A 214 49.92 -7.44 -48.58
C SER A 214 50.07 -7.69 -47.07
N HIS A 215 51.10 -8.48 -46.74
CA HIS A 215 51.66 -8.80 -45.41
C HIS A 215 51.83 -7.56 -44.49
N THR A 216 51.87 -7.65 -43.16
CA THR A 216 53.06 -8.12 -42.41
C THR A 216 52.77 -8.15 -40.90
N VAL A 217 53.36 -9.17 -40.26
CA VAL A 217 53.54 -9.48 -38.85
C VAL A 217 54.19 -8.35 -38.04
N VAL A 218 53.63 -7.97 -36.89
CA VAL A 218 54.27 -7.92 -35.54
C VAL A 218 53.16 -8.09 -34.50
#